data_AF-K2IEQ2-F1
#
_entry.id   AF-K2IEQ2-F1
#
_cell.length_a   1.000
_cell.length_b   1.000
_cell.length_c   1.000
_cell.angle_alpha   90.00
_cell.angle_beta   90.00
_cell.angle_gamma   90.00
#
_symmetry.space_group_name_H-M   'P 1'
#
loop_
_entity.id
_entity.type
_entity.pdbx_description
1 polymer ?
#
loop_
_entity_poly.entity_id
_entity_poly.type
_entity_poly.pdbx_seq_one_letter_code
_entity_poly.pdbx_strand_id
1 'polypeptide(L)'
;MTFLVLIVWVFCGVISASIAAGRGHNAGLWFLIGLVFGIFGLIASLMLSNQHPQYPTQHQAVSPNPSGKLKKCLYCAEEIKAEAVLCRFCGKEVAVQQQEASQIPSLEKEDIKNTIGADAVRYASVVDDGWQCVCGQDNRQFDVNCPSCKRNKKFVLDNYQAV
;
A
#
# COMPACT_ATOMS: atom_id res chain seq x y z
N MET A 1 -14.39 -20.92 45.61
CA MET A 1 -12.98 -20.70 45.22
C MET A 1 -12.74 -20.95 43.73
N THR A 2 -13.03 -22.13 43.20
CA THR A 2 -12.78 -22.48 41.77
C THR A 2 -13.50 -21.56 40.77
N PHE A 3 -14.73 -21.15 41.08
CA PHE A 3 -15.51 -20.24 40.23
C PHE A 3 -14.85 -18.85 40.08
N LEU A 4 -14.26 -18.33 41.16
CA LEU A 4 -13.52 -17.05 41.11
C LEU A 4 -12.26 -17.17 40.24
N VAL A 5 -11.58 -18.32 40.29
CA VAL A 5 -10.40 -18.58 39.45
C VAL A 5 -10.76 -18.63 37.96
N LEU A 6 -11.87 -19.30 37.62
CA LEU A 6 -12.37 -19.36 36.24
C LEU A 6 -12.77 -17.99 35.70
N ILE A 7 -13.42 -17.16 36.53
CA ILE A 7 -13.76 -15.78 36.17
C ILE A 7 -12.49 -14.98 35.85
N VAL A 8 -11.47 -15.05 36.70
CA VAL A 8 -10.19 -14.35 36.50
C VAL A 8 -9.51 -14.80 35.19
N TRP A 9 -9.54 -16.10 34.89
CA TRP A 9 -8.98 -16.64 33.63
C TRP A 9 -9.71 -16.14 32.39
N VAL A 10 -11.05 -16.10 32.43
CA VAL A 10 -11.86 -15.55 31.32
C VAL A 10 -11.55 -14.06 31.12
N PHE A 11 -11.46 -13.27 32.19
CA PHE A 11 -11.07 -11.86 32.09
C PHE A 11 -9.66 -11.69 31.50
N CYS A 12 -8.69 -12.50 31.90
CA CYS A 12 -7.34 -12.48 31.31
C CYS A 12 -7.38 -12.79 29.80
N GLY A 13 -8.20 -13.76 29.38
CA GLY A 13 -8.43 -14.08 27.97
C GLY A 13 -9.01 -12.90 27.19
N VAL A 14 -10.08 -12.27 27.69
CA VAL A 14 -10.75 -11.14 27.01
C VAL A 14 -9.82 -9.94 26.86
N ILE A 15 -9.05 -9.60 27.90
CA ILE A 15 -8.11 -8.47 27.85
C ILE A 15 -6.95 -8.78 26.90
N SER A 16 -6.42 -10.01 26.89
CA SER A 16 -5.37 -10.41 25.95
C SER A 16 -5.84 -10.30 24.50
N ALA A 17 -7.10 -10.69 24.23
CA ALA A 17 -7.71 -10.61 22.91
C ALA A 17 -7.90 -9.17 22.43
N SER A 18 -8.34 -8.27 23.31
CA SER A 18 -8.55 -6.85 22.96
C SER A 18 -7.23 -6.13 22.68
N ILE A 19 -6.18 -6.41 23.45
CA ILE A 19 -4.82 -5.90 23.20
C ILE A 19 -4.31 -6.39 21.86
N ALA A 20 -4.41 -7.70 21.59
CA ALA A 20 -3.96 -8.29 20.33
C ALA A 20 -4.72 -7.75 19.11
N ALA A 21 -6.05 -7.60 19.22
CA ALA A 21 -6.89 -7.02 18.17
C ALA A 21 -6.48 -5.57 17.84
N GLY A 22 -6.23 -4.76 18.87
CA GLY A 22 -5.76 -3.38 18.69
C GLY A 22 -4.39 -3.28 17.99
N ARG A 23 -3.57 -4.34 18.13
CA ARG A 23 -2.23 -4.49 17.54
C ARG A 23 -2.21 -5.28 16.22
N GLY A 24 -3.38 -5.56 15.63
CA GLY A 24 -3.49 -6.21 14.32
C GLY A 24 -3.20 -7.72 14.30
N HIS A 25 -3.22 -8.38 15.45
CA HIS A 25 -3.04 -9.83 15.59
C HIS A 25 -4.39 -10.56 15.73
N ASN A 26 -4.40 -11.89 15.57
CA ASN A 26 -5.62 -12.68 15.67
C ASN A 26 -6.19 -12.69 17.10
N ALA A 27 -7.32 -12.00 17.32
CA ALA A 27 -7.96 -11.88 18.63
C ALA A 27 -8.36 -13.22 19.24
N GLY A 28 -8.85 -14.17 18.42
CA GLY A 28 -9.28 -15.49 18.89
C GLY A 28 -8.12 -16.34 19.41
N LEU A 29 -6.98 -16.29 18.71
CA LEU A 29 -5.76 -16.97 19.15
C LEU A 29 -5.28 -16.42 20.50
N TRP A 30 -5.25 -15.10 20.64
CA TRP A 30 -4.80 -14.44 21.87
C TRP A 30 -5.79 -14.57 23.04
N PHE A 31 -7.10 -14.71 22.76
CA PHE A 31 -8.08 -15.12 23.76
C PHE A 31 -7.75 -16.49 24.34
N LEU A 32 -7.48 -17.48 23.49
CA LEU A 32 -7.14 -18.84 23.93
C LEU A 32 -5.83 -18.87 24.71
N ILE A 33 -4.82 -18.12 24.28
CA ILE A 33 -3.55 -17.98 25.01
C ILE A 33 -3.80 -17.41 26.41
N GLY A 34 -4.56 -16.31 26.52
CA GLY A 34 -4.92 -15.72 27.82
C GLY A 34 -5.82 -16.63 28.67
N LEU A 35 -6.68 -17.43 28.03
CA LEU A 35 -7.55 -18.39 28.72
C LEU A 35 -6.76 -19.58 29.27
N VAL A 36 -5.74 -20.09 28.57
CA VAL A 36 -4.96 -21.26 29.00
C VAL A 36 -3.82 -20.89 29.95
N PHE A 37 -3.16 -19.75 29.70
CA PHE A 37 -2.00 -19.30 30.47
C PHE A 37 -2.34 -18.21 31.50
N GLY A 38 -3.59 -17.75 31.55
CA GLY A 38 -4.06 -16.75 32.49
C GLY A 38 -3.27 -15.44 32.41
N ILE A 39 -2.73 -15.02 33.56
CA ILE A 39 -1.96 -13.79 33.69
C ILE A 39 -0.69 -13.78 32.83
N PHE A 40 -0.05 -14.94 32.58
CA PHE A 40 1.13 -15.02 31.74
C PHE A 40 0.81 -14.70 30.27
N GLY A 41 -0.35 -15.16 29.78
CA GLY A 41 -0.84 -14.81 28.45
C GLY A 41 -1.12 -13.31 28.31
N LEU A 42 -1.65 -12.69 29.36
CA LEU A 42 -1.87 -11.25 29.40
C LEU A 42 -0.55 -10.47 29.34
N ILE A 43 0.45 -10.84 30.13
CA ILE A 43 1.78 -10.20 30.11
C ILE A 43 2.41 -10.33 28.72
N ALA A 44 2.33 -11.52 28.10
CA ALA A 44 2.84 -11.73 26.74
C ALA A 44 2.14 -10.84 25.70
N SER A 45 0.82 -10.62 25.84
CA SER A 45 0.07 -9.74 24.92
C SER A 45 0.53 -8.28 25.00
N LEU A 46 1.05 -7.83 26.15
CA LEU A 46 1.58 -6.48 26.32
C LEU A 46 2.94 -6.27 25.63
N MET A 47 3.71 -7.34 25.42
CA MET A 47 4.99 -7.31 24.70
C MET A 47 4.82 -7.41 23.17
N LEU A 48 3.60 -7.60 22.69
CA LEU A 48 3.31 -7.81 21.27
C LEU A 48 3.63 -6.54 20.46
N SER A 49 4.52 -6.61 19.46
CA SER A 49 4.71 -5.46 18.58
C SER A 49 3.43 -5.21 17.77
N ASN A 50 3.25 -3.99 17.25
CA ASN A 50 2.19 -3.77 16.28
C ASN A 50 2.53 -4.59 15.02
N GLN A 51 1.62 -5.47 14.59
CA GLN A 51 1.75 -6.07 13.28
C GLN A 51 1.52 -4.95 12.27
N HIS A 52 2.60 -4.48 11.65
CA HIS A 52 2.49 -3.66 10.47
C HIS A 52 1.83 -4.55 9.41
N PRO A 53 0.62 -4.24 8.93
CA PRO A 53 0.05 -5.01 7.85
C PRO A 53 1.03 -4.90 6.69
N GLN A 54 1.51 -6.04 6.21
CA GLN A 54 2.21 -6.05 4.93
C GLN A 54 1.27 -5.39 3.92
N TYR A 55 1.77 -4.36 3.26
CA TYR A 55 1.13 -3.74 2.11
C TYR A 55 0.55 -4.86 1.23
N PRO A 56 -0.76 -4.89 0.97
CA PRO A 56 -1.35 -5.98 0.22
C PRO A 56 -0.70 -6.00 -1.15
N THR A 57 -0.04 -7.11 -1.47
CA THR A 57 0.48 -7.41 -2.79
C THR A 57 -0.72 -7.56 -3.73
N GLN A 58 -1.22 -6.44 -4.27
CA GLN A 58 -2.14 -6.21 -5.39
C GLN A 58 -3.30 -7.18 -5.73
N HIS A 59 -3.57 -8.22 -4.95
CA HIS A 59 -4.47 -9.31 -5.35
C HIS A 59 -5.54 -9.64 -4.31
N GLN A 60 -5.64 -8.86 -3.23
CA GLN A 60 -6.85 -8.94 -2.42
C GLN A 60 -7.89 -8.03 -3.06
N ALA A 61 -8.68 -8.67 -3.92
CA ALA A 61 -9.86 -8.13 -4.56
C ALA A 61 -10.56 -7.16 -3.62
N VAL A 62 -10.48 -5.88 -3.98
CA VAL A 62 -11.45 -4.87 -3.59
C VAL A 62 -12.78 -5.46 -3.99
N SER A 63 -13.47 -6.10 -3.05
CA SER A 63 -14.88 -6.41 -3.24
C SER A 63 -15.54 -5.06 -3.49
N PRO A 64 -16.08 -4.81 -4.69
CA PRO A 64 -16.69 -3.53 -4.98
C PRO A 64 -17.92 -3.47 -4.09
N ASN A 65 -17.82 -2.78 -2.96
CA ASN A 65 -19.01 -2.39 -2.24
C ASN A 65 -19.73 -1.41 -3.18
N PRO A 66 -20.98 -1.69 -3.60
CA PRO A 66 -21.68 -0.93 -4.64
C PRO A 66 -21.88 0.56 -4.33
N SER A 67 -21.47 1.02 -3.15
CA SER A 67 -21.60 2.40 -2.70
C SER A 67 -20.31 3.20 -2.64
N GLY A 68 -19.11 2.61 -2.77
CA GLY A 68 -17.81 3.33 -2.75
C GLY A 68 -17.49 4.20 -1.52
N LYS A 69 -18.38 4.24 -0.51
CA LYS A 69 -18.32 5.18 0.62
C LYS A 69 -17.49 4.68 1.81
N LEU A 70 -17.27 3.37 1.90
CA LEU A 70 -16.64 2.72 3.04
C LEU A 70 -15.49 1.81 2.59
N LYS A 71 -14.41 1.76 3.37
CA LYS A 71 -13.26 0.85 3.25
C LYS A 71 -12.99 0.20 4.61
N LYS A 72 -12.36 -0.98 4.63
CA LYS A 72 -11.90 -1.56 5.91
C LYS A 72 -10.56 -0.97 6.31
N CYS A 73 -10.41 -0.68 7.60
CA CYS A 73 -9.13 -0.29 8.17
C CYS A 73 -8.17 -1.48 8.15
N LEU A 74 -7.00 -1.33 7.55
CA LEU A 74 -5.97 -2.39 7.46
C LEU A 74 -5.41 -2.84 8.81
N TYR A 75 -5.66 -2.09 9.88
CA TYR A 75 -5.06 -2.35 11.18
C TYR A 75 -6.00 -2.94 12.23
N CYS A 76 -7.30 -2.63 12.16
CA CYS A 76 -8.30 -3.11 13.13
C CYS A 76 -9.51 -3.76 12.47
N ALA A 77 -9.52 -3.87 11.13
CA ALA A 77 -10.57 -4.47 10.31
C ALA A 77 -11.96 -3.80 10.37
N GLU A 78 -12.09 -2.72 11.15
CA GLU A 78 -13.33 -1.95 11.26
C GLU A 78 -13.65 -1.19 9.95
N GLU A 79 -14.94 -1.00 9.67
CA GLU A 79 -15.40 -0.23 8.52
C GLU A 79 -15.28 1.27 8.77
N ILE A 80 -14.51 1.95 7.92
CA ILE A 80 -14.26 3.40 7.98
C ILE A 80 -14.63 4.04 6.64
N LYS A 81 -14.76 5.36 6.61
CA LYS A 81 -15.00 6.07 5.35
C LYS A 81 -13.85 5.87 4.36
N ALA A 82 -14.17 5.81 3.07
CA ALA A 82 -13.15 5.72 2.01
C ALA A 82 -12.13 6.88 2.08
N GLU A 83 -12.62 8.09 2.38
CA GLU A 83 -11.84 9.32 2.57
C GLU A 83 -11.08 9.39 3.92
N ALA A 84 -11.22 8.42 4.82
CA ALA A 84 -10.58 8.49 6.13
C ALA A 84 -9.05 8.38 5.99
N VAL A 85 -8.37 9.45 6.42
CA VAL A 85 -6.91 9.52 6.62
C VAL A 85 -6.52 8.88 7.96
N LEU A 86 -7.39 9.01 8.97
CA LEU A 86 -7.20 8.43 10.31
C LEU A 86 -8.37 7.50 10.64
N CYS A 87 -8.08 6.32 11.19
CA CYS A 87 -9.12 5.43 11.69
C CYS A 87 -9.65 5.92 13.04
N ARG A 88 -10.96 6.22 13.11
CA ARG A 88 -11.61 6.66 14.37
C ARG A 88 -11.59 5.63 15.51
N PHE A 89 -11.38 4.36 15.18
CA PHE A 89 -11.50 3.25 16.13
C PHE A 89 -10.14 2.89 16.74
N CYS A 90 -9.10 2.78 15.91
CA CYS A 90 -7.77 2.39 16.37
C CYS A 90 -6.75 3.54 16.37
N GLY A 91 -7.13 4.73 15.91
CA GLY A 91 -6.29 5.94 15.92
C GLY A 91 -5.12 5.93 14.93
N LYS A 92 -4.95 4.88 14.12
CA LYS A 92 -3.85 4.76 13.17
C LYS A 92 -4.19 5.42 11.84
N GLU A 93 -3.16 6.00 11.21
CA GLU A 93 -3.23 6.57 9.87
C GLU A 93 -3.50 5.46 8.86
N VAL A 94 -4.57 5.59 8.10
CA VAL A 94 -4.92 4.69 7.02
C VAL A 94 -4.59 5.42 5.75
N ALA A 95 -3.41 5.12 5.19
CA ALA A 95 -2.96 5.72 3.94
C ALA A 95 -4.13 5.81 2.96
N VAL A 96 -4.46 7.03 2.56
CA VAL A 96 -5.32 7.22 1.39
C VAL A 96 -4.49 6.64 0.26
N GLN A 97 -4.98 5.57 -0.38
CA GLN A 97 -4.45 5.20 -1.67
C GLN A 97 -4.82 6.36 -2.60
N GLN A 98 -3.96 7.36 -2.62
CA GLN A 98 -3.92 8.36 -3.65
C GLN A 98 -3.47 7.56 -4.88
N GLN A 99 -4.46 6.99 -5.57
CA GLN A 99 -4.29 6.46 -6.92
C GLN A 99 -4.01 7.66 -7.81
N GLU A 100 -2.81 8.20 -7.69
CA GLU A 100 -2.29 9.34 -8.44
C GLU A 100 -0.75 9.24 -8.47
N ALA A 101 -0.24 8.03 -8.76
CA ALA A 101 1.16 7.78 -9.13
C ALA A 101 1.40 6.45 -9.86
N SER A 102 0.36 5.70 -10.25
CA SER A 102 0.57 4.39 -10.91
C SER A 102 -0.44 4.02 -12.00
N GLN A 103 -1.36 4.92 -12.34
CA GLN A 103 -2.20 4.79 -13.52
C GLN A 103 -2.11 6.12 -14.27
N ILE A 104 -1.10 6.27 -15.13
CA ILE A 104 -1.17 7.26 -16.20
C ILE A 104 -2.34 6.81 -17.08
N PRO A 105 -3.45 7.57 -17.12
CA PRO A 105 -4.61 7.20 -17.92
C PRO A 105 -4.19 7.10 -19.37
N SER A 106 -4.79 6.17 -20.09
CA SER A 106 -4.63 5.90 -21.52
C SER A 106 -4.73 7.13 -22.45
N LEU A 107 -5.18 8.28 -21.94
CA LEU A 107 -5.25 9.56 -22.66
C LEU A 107 -3.85 10.11 -22.99
N GLU A 108 -2.86 10.00 -22.10
CA GLU A 108 -1.51 10.54 -22.37
C GLU A 108 -0.78 9.76 -23.48
N LYS A 109 -1.04 8.45 -23.61
CA LYS A 109 -0.45 7.62 -24.67
C LYS A 109 -1.04 7.93 -26.06
N GLU A 110 -2.30 8.37 -26.13
CA GLU A 110 -2.91 8.84 -27.38
C GLU A 110 -2.35 10.20 -27.78
N ASP A 111 -2.22 11.13 -26.82
CA ASP A 111 -1.68 12.47 -27.07
C ASP A 111 -0.19 12.43 -27.46
N ILE A 112 0.64 11.65 -26.77
CA ILE A 112 2.08 11.50 -27.07
C ILE A 112 2.30 11.01 -28.51
N LYS A 113 1.51 10.05 -28.99
CA LYS A 113 1.65 9.53 -30.36
C LYS A 113 1.28 10.56 -31.41
N ASN A 114 0.26 11.37 -31.13
CA ASN A 114 -0.20 12.41 -32.03
C ASN A 114 0.77 13.61 -32.07
N THR A 115 1.43 13.94 -30.96
CA THR A 115 2.37 15.07 -30.87
C THR A 115 3.81 14.72 -31.29
N ILE A 116 4.28 13.51 -30.97
CA ILE A 116 5.69 13.12 -31.15
C ILE A 116 5.87 12.17 -32.34
N GLY A 117 4.89 11.31 -32.59
CA GLY A 117 4.89 10.31 -33.67
C GLY A 117 4.46 8.92 -33.20
N ALA A 118 4.09 8.05 -34.13
CA ALA A 118 3.50 6.74 -33.85
C ALA A 118 4.42 5.79 -33.03
N ASP A 119 5.73 6.01 -33.07
CA ASP A 119 6.74 5.25 -32.34
C ASP A 119 6.91 5.71 -30.89
N ALA A 120 6.30 6.83 -30.50
CA ALA A 120 6.39 7.35 -29.15
C ALA A 120 5.48 6.56 -28.19
N VAL A 121 6.04 6.18 -27.04
CA VAL A 121 5.37 5.40 -26.00
C VAL A 121 5.40 6.10 -24.64
N ARG A 122 6.27 7.10 -24.48
CA ARG A 122 6.47 7.88 -23.25
C ARG A 122 7.20 9.21 -23.55
N TYR A 123 7.18 10.15 -22.60
CA TYR A 123 8.09 11.30 -22.62
C TYR A 123 9.53 10.86 -22.35
N ALA A 124 10.48 11.64 -22.85
CA ALA A 124 11.89 11.46 -22.58
C ALA A 124 12.24 11.85 -21.14
N SER A 125 13.32 11.29 -20.62
CA SER A 125 13.85 11.65 -19.30
C SER A 125 15.36 11.46 -19.24
N VAL A 126 16.01 12.25 -18.37
CA VAL A 126 17.39 12.01 -17.96
C VAL A 126 17.35 11.00 -16.81
N VAL A 127 18.16 9.95 -16.90
CA VAL A 127 18.34 8.95 -15.84
C VAL A 127 19.79 8.98 -15.37
N ASP A 128 20.08 8.45 -14.19
CA ASP A 128 21.40 8.59 -13.53
C ASP A 128 22.58 8.20 -14.44
N ASP A 129 22.44 7.14 -15.24
CA ASP A 129 23.49 6.63 -16.14
C ASP A 129 23.21 6.84 -17.64
N GLY A 130 22.25 7.71 -17.99
CA GLY A 130 21.84 7.81 -19.39
C GLY A 130 20.64 8.69 -19.68
N TRP A 131 19.89 8.27 -20.70
CA TRP A 131 18.67 8.95 -21.09
C TRP A 131 17.67 7.96 -21.68
N GLN A 132 16.40 8.16 -21.35
CA GLN A 132 15.30 7.39 -21.90
C GLN A 132 14.72 8.12 -23.10
N CYS A 133 14.66 7.44 -24.24
CA CYS A 133 14.07 7.98 -25.46
C CYS A 133 12.54 7.86 -25.44
N VAL A 134 11.85 8.71 -26.19
CA VAL A 134 10.39 8.68 -26.38
C VAL A 134 9.86 7.36 -26.95
N CYS A 135 10.68 6.61 -27.69
CA CYS A 135 10.33 5.26 -28.18
C CYS A 135 10.41 4.18 -27.08
N GLY A 136 10.85 4.55 -25.87
CA GLY A 136 10.99 3.68 -24.71
C GLY A 136 12.34 2.97 -24.57
N GLN A 137 13.28 3.22 -25.50
CA GLN A 137 14.65 2.70 -25.40
C GLN A 137 15.48 3.52 -24.41
N ASP A 138 16.15 2.83 -23.49
CA ASP A 138 17.18 3.41 -22.62
C ASP A 138 18.52 3.43 -23.35
N ASN A 139 19.20 4.57 -23.26
CA ASN A 139 20.45 4.84 -23.93
C ASN A 139 21.48 5.31 -22.91
N ARG A 140 22.76 5.04 -23.18
CA ARG A 140 23.85 5.47 -22.31
C ARG A 140 24.08 6.96 -22.45
N GLN A 141 24.76 7.56 -21.46
CA GLN A 141 25.00 9.00 -21.43
C GLN A 141 25.69 9.53 -22.70
N PHE A 142 26.59 8.74 -23.29
CA PHE A 142 27.36 9.07 -24.49
C PHE A 142 26.66 8.77 -25.82
N ASP A 143 25.51 8.08 -25.79
CA ASP A 143 24.76 7.79 -27.01
C ASP A 143 24.09 9.08 -27.53
N VAL A 144 24.56 9.57 -28.67
CA VAL A 144 24.06 10.82 -29.29
C VAL A 144 22.69 10.60 -29.95
N ASN A 145 22.45 9.41 -30.50
CA ASN A 145 21.18 9.04 -31.13
C ASN A 145 20.68 7.71 -30.55
N CYS A 146 19.35 7.57 -30.44
CA CYS A 146 18.73 6.31 -30.03
C CYS A 146 18.98 5.22 -31.10
N PRO A 147 19.55 4.04 -30.76
CA PRO A 147 19.77 2.97 -31.72
C PRO A 147 18.47 2.40 -32.31
N SER A 148 17.36 2.48 -31.57
CA SER A 148 16.05 1.95 -31.94
C SER A 148 15.32 2.84 -32.96
N CYS A 149 15.09 4.12 -32.63
CA CYS A 149 14.31 5.04 -33.48
C CYS A 149 15.15 6.12 -34.20
N LYS A 150 16.48 6.13 -34.00
CA LYS A 150 17.45 7.07 -34.60
C LYS A 150 17.29 8.55 -34.22
N ARG A 151 16.32 8.91 -33.37
CA ARG A 151 16.15 10.28 -32.84
C ARG A 151 17.37 10.72 -32.04
N ASN A 152 17.71 12.01 -32.15
CA ASN A 152 18.83 12.62 -31.44
C ASN A 152 18.50 12.92 -29.98
N LYS A 153 19.45 12.63 -29.07
CA LYS A 153 19.35 12.84 -27.62
C LYS A 153 18.95 14.27 -27.27
N LYS A 154 19.70 15.25 -27.79
CA LYS A 154 19.51 16.67 -27.44
C LYS A 154 18.13 17.16 -27.86
N PHE A 155 17.74 16.85 -29.09
CA PHE A 155 16.41 17.22 -29.60
C PHE A 155 15.28 16.63 -28.76
N VAL A 156 15.41 15.35 -28.40
CA VAL A 156 14.38 14.62 -27.64
C VAL A 156 14.25 15.15 -26.20
N LEU A 157 15.35 15.40 -25.51
CA LEU A 157 15.32 15.93 -24.14
C LEU A 157 14.87 17.40 -24.11
N ASP A 158 15.27 18.21 -25.09
CA ASP A 158 14.90 19.64 -25.11
C ASP A 158 13.41 19.87 -25.44
N ASN A 159 12.75 18.94 -26.14
CA ASN A 159 11.37 19.14 -26.64
C ASN A 159 10.32 18.19 -26.03
N TYR A 160 10.73 17.02 -25.53
CA TYR A 160 9.81 15.95 -25.14
C TYR A 160 10.09 15.39 -23.75
N GLN A 161 10.65 16.19 -22.84
CA GLN A 161 10.83 15.80 -21.45
C GLN A 161 9.55 16.02 -20.65
N ALA A 162 9.26 15.12 -19.70
CA ALA A 162 8.16 15.33 -18.74
C ALA A 162 8.45 16.59 -17.91
N VAL A 163 7.47 17.49 -17.81
CA VAL A 163 7.54 18.74 -17.02
C VAL A 163 7.37 18.45 -15.54
#